data_AF-A0AAX4JD87-F1
#
_entry.id   AF-A0AAX4JD87-F1
#
_cell.length_a   1.000
_cell.length_b   1.000
_cell.length_c   1.000
_cell.angle_alpha   90.00
_cell.angle_beta   90.00
_cell.angle_gamma   90.00
#
_symmetry.space_group_name_H-M   'P 1'
#
loop_
_entity.id
_entity.type
_entity.pdbx_description
1 polymer ?
#
loop_
_entity_poly.entity_id
_entity_poly.type
_entity_poly.pdbx_seq_one_letter_code
_entity_poly.pdbx_strand_id
1 'polypeptide(L)'
;MARLTKEENNEELEKNYQILADEDIVDLYAYKKKRTAVKWTQGEVEALKRGLKKFGMGNWTKILNDERDAYNPLRRTVDLKDKARSMDDWVNCKKKEIRDFYEVDADNNPILVKGEKVIYRCRVPFVAASKFAKHKNYTGEGNIIFRIAFEELGKKWVHVYSAKYVNDPNCAKSIKLNKIWGESPNRREGR
;
A
#
# COMPACT_ATOMS: atom_id res chain seq x y z
N MET A 1 54.60 8.81 40.13
CA MET A 1 53.24 8.30 39.84
C MET A 1 52.22 9.34 40.27
N ALA A 2 52.03 10.41 39.48
CA ALA A 2 51.07 11.46 39.81
C ALA A 2 49.65 10.96 39.49
N ARG A 3 48.78 10.88 40.50
CA ARG A 3 47.35 10.59 40.31
C ARG A 3 46.69 11.89 39.88
N LEU A 4 46.22 11.93 38.64
CA LEU A 4 45.37 13.00 38.10
C LEU A 4 44.12 13.16 38.98
N THR A 5 43.69 14.40 39.18
CA THR A 5 42.55 14.74 40.03
C THR A 5 41.22 14.37 39.35
N LYS A 6 40.15 14.18 40.13
CA LYS A 6 38.82 13.75 39.62
C LYS A 6 38.23 14.69 38.56
N GLU A 7 38.62 15.95 38.57
CA GLU A 7 38.10 17.00 37.67
C GLU A 7 38.78 16.92 36.29
N GLU A 8 40.09 16.67 36.26
CA GLU A 8 40.85 16.47 35.01
C GLU A 8 40.40 15.21 34.26
N ASN A 9 40.09 14.13 34.99
CA ASN A 9 39.50 12.92 34.39
C ASN A 9 38.10 13.16 33.80
N ASN A 10 37.34 14.12 34.33
CA ASN A 10 35.98 14.41 33.85
C ASN A 10 36.01 15.27 32.58
N GLU A 11 36.92 16.24 32.49
CA GLU A 11 37.14 17.02 31.27
C GLU A 11 37.70 16.17 30.11
N GLU A 12 38.56 15.20 30.42
CA GLU A 12 39.10 14.27 29.42
C GLU A 12 38.04 13.27 28.94
N LEU A 13 37.12 12.86 29.82
CA LEU A 13 35.94 12.07 29.46
C LEU A 13 34.95 12.87 28.60
N GLU A 14 34.67 14.13 28.94
CA GLU A 14 33.77 15.00 28.15
C GLU A 14 34.35 15.30 26.76
N LYS A 15 35.66 15.57 26.65
CA LYS A 15 36.32 15.73 25.36
C LYS A 15 36.28 14.45 24.53
N ASN A 16 36.52 13.29 25.13
CA ASN A 16 36.40 12.00 24.44
C ASN A 16 34.97 11.70 23.99
N TYR A 17 33.95 12.06 24.78
CA TYR A 17 32.54 11.91 24.40
C TYR A 17 32.15 12.85 23.25
N GLN A 18 32.69 14.07 23.24
CA GLN A 18 32.45 15.04 22.17
C GLN A 18 33.13 14.63 20.86
N ILE A 19 34.35 14.08 20.92
CA ILE A 19 35.10 13.56 19.76
C ILE A 19 34.37 12.34 19.13
N LEU A 20 33.84 11.43 19.96
CA LEU A 20 33.04 10.29 19.49
C LEU A 20 31.69 10.72 18.87
N ALA A 21 31.08 11.80 19.36
CA ALA A 21 29.84 12.32 18.81
C ALA A 21 30.01 12.94 17.40
N ASP A 22 31.17 13.52 17.09
CA ASP A 22 31.38 14.19 15.82
C ASP A 22 31.86 13.24 14.69
N GLU A 23 32.56 12.14 15.01
CA GLU A 23 33.02 11.16 14.00
C GLU A 23 31.98 10.05 13.68
N ASP A 24 31.17 9.60 14.65
CA ASP A 24 30.23 8.48 14.44
C ASP A 24 28.79 8.90 14.00
N ILE A 25 28.40 10.16 14.17
CA ILE A 25 27.03 10.62 13.80
C ILE A 25 26.85 10.78 12.29
N VAL A 26 27.93 11.02 11.55
CA VAL A 26 27.87 11.17 10.08
C VAL A 26 27.45 9.86 9.40
N ASP A 27 27.78 8.70 9.99
CA ASP A 27 27.49 7.38 9.41
C ASP A 27 26.18 6.73 9.89
N LEU A 28 25.69 7.07 11.09
CA LEU A 28 24.39 6.60 11.59
C LEU A 28 23.20 7.24 10.86
N TYR A 29 23.38 8.44 10.31
CA TYR A 29 22.43 9.13 9.43
C TYR A 29 22.92 9.23 7.98
N ALA A 30 23.93 8.44 7.58
CA ALA A 30 24.25 8.20 6.18
C ALA A 30 23.05 7.54 5.52
N TYR A 31 22.14 8.40 5.05
CA TYR A 31 20.95 8.13 4.27
C TYR A 31 21.20 6.92 3.37
N LYS A 32 20.76 5.75 3.82
CA LYS A 32 21.09 4.45 3.23
C LYS A 32 20.89 4.56 1.73
N LYS A 33 22.01 4.67 0.98
CA LYS A 33 21.99 5.02 -0.44
C LYS A 33 20.96 4.14 -1.12
N LYS A 34 19.85 4.75 -1.57
CA LYS A 34 18.73 4.00 -2.13
C LYS A 34 19.29 3.15 -3.26
N ARG A 35 19.13 1.83 -3.14
CA ARG A 35 19.58 0.91 -4.19
C ARG A 35 18.95 1.34 -5.51
N THR A 36 19.75 1.32 -6.58
CA THR A 36 19.26 1.60 -7.92
C THR A 36 18.14 0.63 -8.24
N ALA A 37 17.00 1.16 -8.68
CA ALA A 37 15.83 0.35 -8.99
C ALA A 37 16.08 -0.43 -10.29
N VAL A 38 16.32 -1.73 -10.17
CA VAL A 38 16.49 -2.63 -11.32
C VAL A 38 15.12 -3.10 -11.79
N LYS A 39 14.78 -2.79 -13.05
CA LYS A 39 13.54 -3.25 -13.71
C LYS A 39 13.52 -4.78 -13.76
N TRP A 40 12.34 -5.36 -13.60
CA TRP A 40 12.16 -6.81 -13.72
C TRP A 40 12.16 -7.21 -15.19
N THR A 41 13.02 -8.15 -15.57
CA THR A 41 13.00 -8.72 -16.92
C THR A 41 11.92 -9.78 -17.04
N GLN A 42 11.50 -10.10 -18.27
CA GLN A 42 10.51 -11.14 -18.51
C GLN A 42 11.00 -12.52 -18.04
N GLY A 43 12.29 -12.82 -18.24
CA GLY A 43 12.93 -14.05 -17.76
C GLY A 43 12.88 -14.20 -16.23
N GLU A 44 13.16 -13.12 -15.48
CA GLU A 44 13.04 -13.12 -14.02
C GLU A 44 11.60 -13.40 -13.55
N VAL A 45 10.62 -12.85 -14.26
CA VAL A 45 9.20 -13.05 -13.93
C VAL A 45 8.76 -14.48 -14.20
N GLU A 46 9.23 -15.10 -15.28
CA GLU A 46 8.95 -16.49 -15.61
C GLU A 46 9.62 -17.45 -14.63
N ALA A 47 10.85 -17.17 -14.25
CA ALA A 47 11.57 -17.87 -13.18
C ALA A 47 10.79 -17.84 -11.87
N LEU A 48 10.29 -16.66 -11.49
CA LEU A 48 9.48 -16.49 -10.29
C LEU A 48 8.18 -17.30 -10.36
N LYS A 49 7.51 -17.34 -11.52
CA LYS A 49 6.30 -18.17 -11.71
C LYS A 49 6.60 -19.66 -11.58
N ARG A 50 7.69 -20.15 -12.18
CA ARG A 50 8.10 -21.57 -12.06
C ARG A 50 8.41 -21.93 -10.62
N GLY A 51 9.19 -21.10 -9.93
CA GLY A 51 9.52 -21.31 -8.53
C GLY A 51 8.29 -21.28 -7.61
N LEU A 52 7.36 -20.36 -7.84
CA LEU A 52 6.08 -20.33 -7.13
C LEU A 52 5.25 -21.61 -7.38
N LYS A 53 5.25 -22.14 -8.61
CA LYS A 53 4.57 -23.39 -8.95
C LYS A 53 5.23 -24.62 -8.30
N LYS A 54 6.56 -24.63 -8.19
CA LYS A 54 7.36 -25.75 -7.68
C LYS A 54 7.40 -25.81 -6.15
N PHE A 55 7.62 -24.68 -5.48
CA PHE A 55 7.83 -24.61 -4.03
C PHE A 55 6.66 -23.99 -3.26
N GLY A 56 5.71 -23.34 -3.94
CA GLY A 56 4.61 -22.63 -3.30
C GLY A 56 5.00 -21.26 -2.72
N MET A 57 3.99 -20.51 -2.32
CA MET A 57 4.14 -19.16 -1.76
C MET A 57 4.72 -19.21 -0.35
N GLY A 58 5.80 -18.46 -0.09
CA GLY A 58 6.49 -18.42 1.21
C GLY A 58 7.91 -19.01 1.20
N ASN A 59 8.21 -19.88 0.24
CA ASN A 59 9.53 -20.52 0.11
C ASN A 59 10.52 -19.68 -0.72
N TRP A 60 10.60 -18.38 -0.44
CA TRP A 60 11.32 -17.40 -1.25
C TRP A 60 12.82 -17.68 -1.40
N THR A 61 13.48 -18.15 -0.34
CA THR A 61 14.90 -18.52 -0.37
C THR A 61 15.15 -19.69 -1.31
N LYS A 62 14.27 -20.71 -1.28
CA LYS A 62 14.37 -21.86 -2.19
C LYS A 62 14.14 -21.42 -3.63
N ILE A 63 13.15 -20.57 -3.88
CA ILE A 63 12.85 -20.02 -5.21
C ILE A 63 14.02 -19.20 -5.77
N LEU A 64 14.66 -18.37 -4.94
CA LEU A 64 15.80 -17.56 -5.36
C LEU A 64 17.03 -18.42 -5.70
N ASN A 65 17.24 -19.50 -4.95
CA ASN A 65 18.40 -20.37 -5.13
C ASN A 65 18.23 -21.38 -6.27
N ASP A 66 17.02 -21.85 -6.53
CA ASP A 66 16.73 -22.84 -7.61
C ASP A 66 17.07 -22.29 -9.00
N GLU A 67 16.86 -20.98 -9.20
CA GLU A 67 17.11 -20.32 -10.49
C GLU A 67 17.96 -19.05 -10.30
N ARG A 68 19.02 -19.13 -9.48
CA ARG A 68 19.83 -17.95 -9.12
C ARG A 68 20.41 -17.22 -10.34
N ASP A 69 20.79 -17.98 -11.36
CA ASP A 69 21.36 -17.46 -12.61
C ASP A 69 20.33 -16.73 -13.49
N ALA A 70 19.04 -17.04 -13.33
CA ALA A 70 17.96 -16.36 -14.03
C ALA A 70 17.60 -15.01 -13.41
N TYR A 71 18.00 -14.78 -12.16
CA TYR A 71 17.76 -13.53 -11.43
C TYR A 71 18.95 -12.58 -11.53
N ASN A 72 18.68 -11.28 -11.50
CA ASN A 72 19.76 -10.32 -11.31
C ASN A 72 20.49 -10.65 -9.99
N PRO A 73 21.84 -10.65 -9.97
CA PRO A 73 22.62 -11.03 -8.77
C PRO A 73 22.27 -10.24 -7.51
N LEU A 74 21.76 -9.01 -7.69
CA LEU A 74 21.37 -8.11 -6.62
C LEU A 74 19.98 -8.42 -6.05
N ARG A 75 19.17 -9.30 -6.66
CA ARG A 75 17.83 -9.67 -6.17
C ARG A 75 17.93 -10.38 -4.82
N ARG A 76 17.02 -10.00 -3.92
CA ARG A 76 16.85 -10.61 -2.60
C ARG A 76 15.50 -11.30 -2.52
N THR A 77 15.36 -12.19 -1.55
CA THR A 77 14.11 -12.91 -1.26
C THR A 77 12.91 -11.97 -1.05
N VAL A 78 13.14 -10.80 -0.43
CA VAL A 78 12.13 -9.75 -0.26
C VAL A 78 11.69 -9.18 -1.61
N ASP A 79 12.60 -8.98 -2.56
CA ASP A 79 12.26 -8.47 -3.89
C ASP A 79 11.33 -9.45 -4.62
N LEU A 80 11.57 -10.76 -4.49
CA LEU A 80 10.72 -11.81 -5.05
C LEU A 80 9.33 -11.83 -4.42
N LYS A 81 9.26 -11.75 -3.08
CA LYS A 81 7.98 -11.64 -2.36
C LYS A 81 7.19 -10.42 -2.84
N ASP A 82 7.85 -9.28 -2.95
CA ASP A 82 7.21 -8.01 -3.35
C ASP A 82 6.74 -8.06 -4.80
N LYS A 83 7.55 -8.67 -5.66
CA LYS A 83 7.18 -8.90 -7.05
C LYS A 83 6.00 -9.86 -7.16
N ALA A 84 6.00 -10.97 -6.43
CA ALA A 84 4.90 -11.92 -6.40
C ALA A 84 3.60 -11.25 -5.93
N ARG A 85 3.65 -10.43 -4.87
CA ARG A 85 2.50 -9.61 -4.42
C ARG A 85 2.00 -8.67 -5.52
N SER A 86 2.91 -8.00 -6.23
CA SER A 86 2.52 -7.13 -7.36
C SER A 86 1.91 -7.92 -8.52
N MET A 87 2.30 -9.18 -8.69
CA MET A 87 1.76 -10.09 -9.71
C MET A 87 0.40 -10.66 -9.31
N ASP A 88 0.16 -10.90 -8.02
CA ASP A 88 -1.09 -11.50 -7.50
C ASP A 88 -2.17 -10.45 -7.15
N ASP A 89 -1.81 -9.32 -6.53
CA ASP A 89 -2.82 -8.40 -5.95
C ASP A 89 -3.17 -7.19 -6.82
N TRP A 90 -2.22 -6.64 -7.60
CA TRP A 90 -2.49 -5.54 -8.53
C TRP A 90 -3.16 -6.03 -9.83
N VAL A 91 -3.03 -7.32 -10.16
CA VAL A 91 -3.64 -7.93 -11.36
C VAL A 91 -5.10 -8.33 -11.10
N ASN A 92 -5.48 -8.60 -9.86
CA ASN A 92 -6.83 -9.04 -9.52
C ASN A 92 -7.88 -7.92 -9.75
N CYS A 93 -7.49 -6.65 -9.68
CA CYS A 93 -8.40 -5.56 -10.06
C CYS A 93 -8.70 -5.50 -11.56
N LYS A 94 -7.84 -6.06 -12.44
CA LYS A 94 -8.05 -6.13 -13.91
C LYS A 94 -8.77 -7.40 -14.37
N LYS A 95 -8.61 -8.52 -13.64
CA LYS A 95 -9.32 -9.79 -13.90
C LYS A 95 -10.76 -9.81 -13.41
N LYS A 96 -11.12 -8.90 -12.49
CA LYS A 96 -12.50 -8.76 -12.02
C LYS A 96 -13.41 -8.28 -13.14
N GLU A 97 -14.60 -8.86 -13.19
CA GLU A 97 -15.67 -8.42 -14.06
C GLU A 97 -16.03 -6.97 -13.75
N ILE A 98 -16.42 -6.25 -14.80
CA ILE A 98 -16.93 -4.90 -14.68
C ILE A 98 -18.32 -5.00 -14.03
N ARG A 99 -18.52 -4.24 -12.95
CA ARG A 99 -19.76 -4.21 -12.16
C ARG A 99 -20.32 -2.80 -12.11
N ASP A 100 -21.62 -2.73 -11.91
CA ASP A 100 -22.38 -1.50 -11.80
C ASP A 100 -22.59 -1.19 -10.32
N PHE A 101 -21.82 -0.21 -9.82
CA PHE A 101 -21.92 0.26 -8.43
C PHE A 101 -22.85 1.47 -8.34
N TYR A 102 -23.58 1.61 -7.24
CA TYR A 102 -24.48 2.75 -7.02
C TYR A 102 -24.44 3.21 -5.56
N GLU A 103 -24.82 4.47 -5.31
CA GLU A 103 -24.90 5.02 -3.95
C GLU A 103 -26.11 4.46 -3.20
N VAL A 104 -25.94 4.22 -1.90
CA VAL A 104 -27.03 3.80 -1.02
C VAL A 104 -27.12 4.68 0.23
N ASP A 105 -28.31 4.79 0.79
CA ASP A 105 -28.58 5.51 2.03
C ASP A 105 -28.14 4.71 3.28
N ALA A 106 -28.54 5.16 4.47
CA ALA A 106 -28.21 4.49 5.73
C ALA A 106 -28.88 3.11 5.88
N ASP A 107 -30.04 2.92 5.27
CA ASP A 107 -30.85 1.69 5.29
C ASP A 107 -30.49 0.75 4.14
N ASN A 108 -29.46 1.09 3.36
CA ASN A 108 -29.03 0.40 2.16
C ASN A 108 -30.06 0.44 1.03
N ASN A 109 -30.88 1.47 0.89
CA ASN A 109 -31.71 1.70 -0.30
C ASN A 109 -30.94 2.54 -1.34
N PRO A 110 -31.16 2.33 -2.65
CA PRO A 110 -30.48 3.10 -3.68
C PRO A 110 -30.85 4.58 -3.61
N ILE A 111 -29.85 5.47 -3.61
CA ILE A 111 -30.09 6.91 -3.70
C ILE A 111 -30.38 7.28 -5.16
N LEU A 112 -31.56 7.86 -5.38
CA LEU A 112 -32.01 8.29 -6.69
C LEU A 112 -31.71 9.78 -6.89
N VAL A 113 -31.05 10.12 -7.99
CA VAL A 113 -30.82 11.50 -8.42
C VAL A 113 -31.72 11.74 -9.62
N LYS A 114 -32.68 12.68 -9.51
CA LYS A 114 -33.70 12.92 -10.55
C LYS A 114 -34.53 11.68 -10.93
N GLY A 115 -34.78 10.80 -9.96
CA GLY A 115 -35.56 9.57 -10.16
C GLY A 115 -34.74 8.37 -10.69
N GLU A 116 -33.46 8.54 -11.00
CA GLU A 116 -32.60 7.47 -11.51
C GLU A 116 -31.44 7.14 -10.57
N LYS A 117 -31.00 5.88 -10.59
CA LYS A 117 -29.81 5.44 -9.86
C LYS A 117 -28.54 5.94 -10.57
N VAL A 118 -27.62 6.55 -9.83
CA VAL A 118 -26.32 6.94 -10.39
C VAL A 118 -25.39 5.73 -10.42
N ILE A 119 -25.07 5.23 -11.61
CA ILE A 119 -24.29 4.00 -11.81
C ILE A 119 -22.82 4.33 -12.12
N TYR A 120 -21.92 3.72 -11.38
CA TYR A 120 -20.48 3.76 -11.59
C TYR A 120 -19.98 2.40 -12.06
N ARG A 121 -19.82 2.27 -13.37
CA ARG A 121 -19.28 1.07 -13.99
C ARG A 121 -17.77 0.96 -13.74
N CYS A 122 -17.35 -0.03 -12.94
CA CYS A 122 -15.94 -0.30 -12.67
C CYS A 122 -15.72 -1.72 -12.11
N ARG A 123 -14.47 -2.13 -11.93
CA ARG A 123 -14.13 -3.51 -11.52
C ARG A 123 -14.06 -3.72 -10.01
N VAL A 124 -13.85 -2.64 -9.24
CA VAL A 124 -13.60 -2.72 -7.80
C VAL A 124 -14.33 -1.61 -7.04
N PRO A 125 -14.85 -1.88 -5.84
CA PRO A 125 -15.61 -0.91 -5.06
C PRO A 125 -14.81 0.37 -4.76
N PHE A 126 -13.51 0.23 -4.47
CA PHE A 126 -12.65 1.39 -4.18
C PHE A 126 -12.59 2.39 -5.35
N VAL A 127 -12.60 1.91 -6.60
CA VAL A 127 -12.58 2.78 -7.78
C VAL A 127 -13.94 3.47 -7.95
N ALA A 128 -15.05 2.77 -7.73
CA ALA A 128 -16.38 3.39 -7.70
C ALA A 128 -16.43 4.50 -6.64
N ALA A 129 -15.98 4.21 -5.42
CA ALA A 129 -15.96 5.16 -4.32
C ALA A 129 -15.07 6.38 -4.61
N SER A 130 -13.91 6.19 -5.25
CA SER A 130 -13.04 7.29 -5.66
C SER A 130 -13.69 8.16 -6.74
N LYS A 131 -14.32 7.55 -7.76
CA LYS A 131 -15.08 8.28 -8.78
C LYS A 131 -16.22 9.06 -8.14
N PHE A 132 -16.98 8.41 -7.27
CA PHE A 132 -18.07 8.99 -6.53
C PHE A 132 -17.65 10.23 -5.74
N ALA A 133 -16.58 10.11 -4.93
CA ALA A 133 -16.07 11.22 -4.14
C ALA A 133 -15.67 12.41 -5.04
N LYS A 134 -15.04 12.16 -6.19
CA LYS A 134 -14.70 13.22 -7.15
C LYS A 134 -15.93 13.91 -7.75
N HIS A 135 -16.99 13.16 -8.08
CA HIS A 135 -18.19 13.71 -8.72
C HIS A 135 -19.02 14.57 -7.80
N LYS A 136 -19.05 14.23 -6.50
CA LYS A 136 -19.83 14.98 -5.53
C LYS A 136 -19.24 16.35 -5.16
N ASN A 137 -18.07 16.70 -5.72
CA ASN A 137 -17.43 18.02 -5.69
C ASN A 137 -17.62 18.76 -4.36
N TYR A 138 -17.42 18.04 -3.25
CA TYR A 138 -17.70 18.57 -1.92
C TYR A 138 -16.65 19.64 -1.59
N THR A 139 -17.10 20.90 -1.51
CA THR A 139 -16.26 22.07 -1.20
C THR A 139 -16.08 22.30 0.31
N GLY A 140 -16.59 21.40 1.16
CA GLY A 140 -16.54 21.53 2.61
C GLY A 140 -15.26 20.99 3.24
N GLU A 141 -14.78 21.67 4.28
CA GLU A 141 -13.79 21.14 5.22
C GLU A 141 -14.45 20.04 6.07
N GLY A 142 -14.25 18.77 5.71
CA GLY A 142 -14.85 17.68 6.46
C GLY A 142 -14.53 16.29 5.96
N ASN A 143 -14.66 15.30 6.86
CA ASN A 143 -14.68 13.89 6.49
C ASN A 143 -16.12 13.51 6.13
N ILE A 144 -16.33 12.97 4.94
CA ILE A 144 -17.65 12.55 4.48
C ILE A 144 -17.70 11.03 4.46
N ILE A 145 -18.69 10.46 5.14
CA ILE A 145 -18.96 9.03 5.11
C ILE A 145 -20.06 8.76 4.08
N PHE A 146 -19.82 7.81 3.18
CA PHE A 146 -20.80 7.41 2.18
C PHE A 146 -20.76 5.90 1.96
N ARG A 147 -21.86 5.38 1.41
CA ARG A 147 -22.05 3.96 1.13
C ARG A 147 -22.23 3.74 -0.35
N ILE A 148 -21.57 2.72 -0.87
CA ILE A 148 -21.78 2.22 -2.23
C ILE A 148 -22.16 0.76 -2.16
N ALA A 149 -22.99 0.33 -3.10
CA ALA A 149 -23.38 -1.06 -3.23
C ALA A 149 -23.27 -1.54 -4.67
N PHE A 150 -23.20 -2.85 -4.83
CA PHE A 150 -23.45 -3.54 -6.09
C PHE A 150 -24.26 -4.80 -5.82
N GLU A 151 -24.84 -5.35 -6.87
CA GLU A 151 -25.68 -6.54 -6.80
C GLU A 151 -25.06 -7.65 -7.66
N GLU A 152 -25.03 -8.87 -7.14
CA GLU A 152 -24.52 -10.05 -7.82
C GLU A 152 -25.36 -11.26 -7.39
N LEU A 153 -25.96 -11.97 -8.36
CA LEU A 153 -26.83 -13.12 -8.14
C LEU A 153 -28.01 -12.85 -7.17
N GLY A 154 -28.60 -11.65 -7.24
CA GLY A 154 -29.70 -11.23 -6.36
C GLY A 154 -29.27 -10.90 -4.92
N LYS A 155 -27.97 -11.01 -4.61
CA LYS A 155 -27.41 -10.58 -3.32
C LYS A 155 -26.76 -9.21 -3.46
N LYS A 156 -27.09 -8.33 -2.52
CA LYS A 156 -26.51 -6.99 -2.42
C LYS A 156 -25.26 -7.01 -1.55
N TRP A 157 -24.24 -6.30 -1.99
CA TRP A 157 -22.96 -6.15 -1.31
C TRP A 157 -22.69 -4.68 -1.05
N VAL A 158 -22.50 -4.31 0.21
CA VAL A 158 -22.36 -2.91 0.63
C VAL A 158 -20.94 -2.61 1.11
N HIS A 159 -20.44 -1.43 0.77
CA HIS A 159 -19.17 -0.90 1.23
C HIS A 159 -19.31 0.51 1.76
N VAL A 160 -18.64 0.78 2.87
CA VAL A 160 -18.65 2.07 3.58
C VAL A 160 -17.27 2.70 3.49
N TYR A 161 -17.22 3.95 3.05
CA TYR A 161 -15.99 4.72 2.88
C TYR A 161 -16.09 6.06 3.59
N SER A 162 -14.94 6.57 4.06
CA SER A 162 -14.77 7.98 4.40
C SER A 162 -13.85 8.66 3.40
N ALA A 163 -14.27 9.82 2.89
CA ALA A 163 -13.44 10.70 2.06
C ALA A 163 -13.05 11.94 2.87
N LYS A 164 -11.76 12.26 2.84
CA LYS A 164 -11.18 13.50 3.37
C LYS A 164 -10.58 14.30 2.23
N TYR A 165 -11.01 15.54 2.09
CA TYR A 165 -10.44 16.48 1.12
C TYR A 165 -9.18 17.10 1.71
N VAL A 166 -8.09 17.04 0.95
CA VAL A 166 -6.84 17.70 1.31
C VAL A 166 -6.66 18.87 0.36
N ASN A 167 -6.83 20.07 0.92
CA ASN A 167 -6.56 21.32 0.26
C ASN A 167 -5.22 21.84 0.79
N ASP A 168 -4.13 21.30 0.25
CA ASP A 168 -2.79 21.78 0.55
C ASP A 168 -2.43 22.81 -0.55
N PRO A 169 -2.09 24.06 -0.22
CA PRO A 169 -1.73 25.07 -1.21
C PRO A 169 -0.53 24.67 -2.08
N ASN A 170 0.30 23.71 -1.63
CA ASN A 170 1.45 23.20 -2.35
C ASN A 170 1.17 21.90 -3.13
N CYS A 171 -0.05 21.35 -3.06
CA CYS A 171 -0.42 20.12 -3.76
C CYS A 171 -1.72 20.29 -4.55
N ALA A 172 -1.88 19.55 -5.65
CA ALA A 172 -3.17 19.49 -6.32
C ALA A 172 -4.25 18.98 -5.35
N LYS A 173 -5.45 19.55 -5.43
CA LYS A 173 -6.63 19.12 -4.65
C LYS A 173 -6.73 17.59 -4.73
N SER A 174 -6.56 16.93 -3.59
CA SER A 174 -6.53 15.47 -3.53
C SER A 174 -7.58 14.95 -2.56
N ILE A 175 -8.18 13.81 -2.91
CA ILE A 175 -9.17 13.13 -2.08
C ILE A 175 -8.49 11.91 -1.48
N LYS A 176 -8.36 11.89 -0.15
CA LYS A 176 -7.93 10.72 0.59
C LYS A 176 -9.16 9.89 0.95
N LEU A 177 -9.22 8.67 0.42
CA LEU A 177 -10.33 7.75 0.65
C LEU A 177 -9.89 6.63 1.60
N ASN A 178 -10.61 6.43 2.69
CA ASN A 178 -10.39 5.34 3.64
C ASN A 178 -11.60 4.40 3.61
N LYS A 179 -11.35 3.09 3.59
CA LYS A 179 -12.41 2.08 3.70
C LYS A 179 -12.70 1.86 5.19
N ILE A 180 -13.93 2.10 5.62
CA ILE A 180 -14.36 1.83 7.01
C ILE A 180 -14.78 0.37 7.12
N TRP A 181 -15.67 -0.07 6.22
CA TRP A 181 -16.24 -1.41 6.27
C TRP A 181 -16.66 -1.85 4.86
N GLY A 182 -16.90 -3.15 4.68
CA GLY A 182 -17.63 -3.60 3.50
C GLY A 182 -17.56 -5.09 3.27
N GLU A 183 -18.64 -5.60 2.70
CA GLU A 183 -18.84 -6.99 2.37
C GLU A 183 -18.46 -7.25 0.92
N SER A 184 -17.85 -8.39 0.64
CA SER A 184 -17.50 -8.76 -0.72
C SER A 184 -17.62 -10.27 -0.88
N PRO A 185 -18.10 -10.76 -2.02
CA PRO A 185 -18.33 -12.20 -2.25
C PRO A 185 -17.04 -13.02 -2.12
N ASN A 186 -15.89 -12.40 -2.35
CA ASN A 186 -14.59 -13.05 -2.31
C ASN A 186 -13.85 -12.93 -0.96
N ARG A 187 -14.46 -12.31 0.07
CA ARG A 187 -13.84 -12.26 1.40
C ARG A 187 -14.10 -13.60 2.07
N ARG A 188 -13.10 -14.49 2.07
CA ARG A 188 -13.13 -15.70 2.90
C ARG A 188 -13.37 -15.26 4.35
N GLU A 189 -14.50 -15.61 4.93
CA GLU A 189 -14.71 -15.50 6.38
C GLU A 189 -13.61 -16.30 7.08
N GLY A 190 -12.92 -15.67 8.04
CA GLY A 190 -11.92 -16.32 8.88
C GLY A 190 -10.58 -16.64 8.21
N ARG A 191 -9.58 -15.81 8.46
CA ARG A 191 -8.18 -16.25 8.51
C ARG A 191 -7.39 -15.41 9.49
#